data_AF-A0A4R9EPY3-F1
#
_entry.id   AF-A0A4R9EPY3-F1
#
_cell.length_a   1.000
_cell.length_b   1.000
_cell.length_c   1.000
_cell.angle_alpha   90.00
_cell.angle_beta   90.00
_cell.angle_gamma   90.00
#
_symmetry.space_group_name_H-M   'P 1'
#
loop_
_entity.id
_entity.type
_entity.pdbx_description
1 polymer ?
#
loop_
_entity_poly.entity_id
_entity_poly.type
_entity_poly.pdbx_seq_one_letter_code
_entity_poly.pdbx_strand_id
1 'polypeptide(L)' 'MNGPEILIDFAPELGMFVPHERRNGPSKAVTDGASTLGHVVESLGVPLTEVGALMVDGVEVPASHIPAAGETVSVRTVPR' A
#
# COMPACT_ATOMS: atom_id res chain seq x y z
N MET A 1 18.49 -8.07 -9.21
CA MET A 1 18.53 -7.17 -8.04
C MET A 1 17.11 -7.04 -7.57
N ASN A 2 16.80 -7.41 -6.32
CA ASN A 2 15.45 -7.20 -5.80
C ASN A 2 15.23 -5.69 -5.66
N GLY A 3 14.09 -5.17 -6.11
CA GLY A 3 13.80 -3.73 -6.03
C GLY A 3 13.55 -3.27 -4.58
N PRO A 4 13.10 -2.01 -4.38
CA PRO A 4 12.90 -1.46 -3.05
C PRO A 4 11.92 -2.31 -2.22
N GLU A 5 12.25 -2.56 -0.95
CA GLU A 5 11.32 -3.18 0.00
C GLU A 5 10.64 -2.10 0.84
N ILE A 6 9.30 -2.15 0.94
CA ILE A 6 8.48 -1.32 1.83
C ILE A 6 7.75 -2.18 2.85
N LEU A 7 7.29 -1.53 3.92
CA LEU A 7 6.34 -2.11 4.86
C LEU A 7 4.95 -1.54 4.55
N ILE A 8 3.97 -2.38 4.21
CA ILE A 8 2.62 -1.95 3.84
C ILE A 8 1.57 -2.54 4.79
N ASP A 9 0.68 -1.68 5.28
CA ASP A 9 -0.45 -2.02 6.13
C ASP A 9 -1.77 -1.53 5.51
N PHE A 10 -2.83 -2.31 5.65
CA PHE A 10 -4.14 -2.01 5.10
C PHE A 10 -5.16 -1.79 6.21
N ALA A 11 -5.99 -0.77 6.03
CA ALA A 11 -7.14 -0.56 6.91
C ALA A 11 -8.01 -1.83 6.98
N PRO A 12 -8.51 -2.22 8.18
CA PRO A 12 -9.30 -3.44 8.36
C PRO A 12 -10.51 -3.55 7.41
N GLU A 13 -11.11 -2.42 7.04
CA GLU A 13 -12.25 -2.30 6.12
C GLU A 13 -11.91 -2.79 4.71
N LEU A 14 -10.64 -2.78 4.31
CA LEU A 14 -10.14 -3.30 3.04
C LEU A 14 -9.88 -4.81 3.07
N GLY A 15 -10.07 -5.46 4.23
CA GLY A 15 -9.69 -6.85 4.48
C GLY A 15 -10.31 -7.87 3.51
N MET A 16 -11.46 -7.56 2.88
CA MET A 16 -12.06 -8.46 1.88
C MET A 16 -11.25 -8.57 0.59
N PHE A 17 -10.46 -7.54 0.26
CA PHE A 17 -9.60 -7.50 -0.92
C PHE A 17 -8.18 -8.01 -0.64
N VAL A 18 -7.71 -7.82 0.59
CA VAL A 18 -6.32 -8.08 0.98
C VAL A 18 -6.08 -9.60 1.17
N PRO A 19 -4.97 -10.18 0.69
CA PRO A 19 -4.60 -11.57 0.98
C PRO A 19 -4.51 -11.85 2.48
N HIS A 20 -4.93 -13.04 2.93
CA HIS A 20 -5.03 -13.36 4.37
C HIS A 20 -3.73 -13.13 5.15
N GLU A 21 -2.57 -13.41 4.54
CA GLU A 21 -1.25 -13.19 5.13
C GLU A 21 -0.92 -11.71 5.42
N ARG A 22 -1.61 -10.76 4.77
CA ARG A 22 -1.41 -9.31 4.90
C ARG A 22 -2.48 -8.59 5.72
N ARG A 23 -3.48 -9.32 6.24
CA ARG A 23 -4.60 -8.73 7.01
C ARG A 23 -4.26 -8.47 8.47
N ASN A 24 -3.27 -9.14 9.03
CA ASN A 24 -2.97 -9.14 10.47
C ASN A 24 -1.88 -8.12 10.85
N GLY A 25 -1.79 -7.02 10.12
CA GLY A 25 -0.83 -5.95 10.34
C GLY A 25 0.18 -5.77 9.21
N PRO A 26 1.21 -4.95 9.44
CA PRO A 26 2.14 -4.54 8.40
C PRO A 26 2.90 -5.71 7.78
N SER A 27 2.98 -5.73 6.44
CA SER A 27 3.59 -6.80 5.66
C SER A 27 4.63 -6.26 4.69
N LYS A 28 5.67 -7.04 4.37
CA LYS A 28 6.70 -6.62 3.42
C LYS A 28 6.19 -6.70 1.97
N ALA A 29 6.54 -5.71 1.16
CA ALA A 29 6.31 -5.74 -0.28
C ALA A 29 7.58 -5.27 -1.01
N VAL A 30 8.04 -6.06 -1.98
CA VAL A 30 9.13 -5.68 -2.88
C VAL A 30 8.53 -5.03 -4.11
N THR A 31 8.96 -3.82 -4.43
CA THR A 31 8.52 -3.05 -5.60
C THR A 31 9.56 -3.14 -6.71
N ASP A 32 9.23 -2.68 -7.91
CA ASP A 32 10.16 -2.66 -9.05
C ASP A 32 11.01 -1.36 -9.12
N GLY A 33 10.77 -0.40 -8.23
CA GLY A 33 11.48 0.88 -8.18
C GLY A 33 10.98 1.96 -9.15
N ALA A 34 9.92 1.71 -9.91
CA ALA A 34 9.33 2.66 -10.86
C ALA A 34 7.80 2.72 -10.77
N SER A 35 7.14 1.64 -10.37
CA SER A 35 5.70 1.56 -10.15
C SER A 35 5.29 2.45 -8.99
N THR A 36 4.17 3.14 -9.16
CA THR A 36 3.62 4.02 -8.13
C THR A 36 2.88 3.23 -7.04
N LEU A 37 2.58 3.87 -5.91
CA LEU A 37 1.77 3.26 -4.84
C LEU A 37 0.40 2.80 -5.34
N GLY A 38 -0.22 3.52 -6.26
CA GLY A 38 -1.46 3.08 -6.90
C GLY A 38 -1.30 1.71 -7.56
N HIS A 39 -0.28 1.55 -8.40
CA HIS A 39 0.02 0.26 -9.05
C HIS A 39 0.35 -0.84 -8.04
N VAL A 40 1.14 -0.54 -7.01
CA VAL A 40 1.48 -1.50 -5.96
C VAL A 40 0.21 -1.98 -5.24
N VAL A 41 -0.66 -1.06 -4.82
CA VAL A 41 -1.91 -1.38 -4.11
C VAL A 41 -2.86 -2.22 -4.97
N GLU A 42 -3.03 -1.86 -6.25
CA GLU A 42 -3.85 -2.64 -7.19
C GLU A 42 -3.26 -4.04 -7.43
N SER A 43 -1.93 -4.15 -7.57
CA SER A 43 -1.26 -5.45 -7.74
C SER A 43 -1.41 -6.36 -6.51
N LEU A 44 -1.64 -5.78 -5.33
CA LEU A 44 -1.92 -6.50 -4.08
C LEU A 44 -3.41 -6.83 -3.92
N GLY A 45 -4.25 -6.47 -4.90
CA GLY A 45 -5.65 -6.87 -5.03
C GLY A 45 -6.66 -5.84 -4.54
N VAL A 46 -6.23 -4.67 -4.09
CA VAL A 46 -7.12 -3.63 -3.55
C VAL A 46 -7.49 -2.62 -4.65
N PRO A 47 -8.77 -2.46 -5.02
CA PRO A 47 -9.19 -1.46 -5.99
C PRO A 47 -8.98 -0.03 -5.46
N LEU A 48 -8.45 0.88 -6.28
CA LEU A 48 -8.23 2.27 -5.86
C LEU A 48 -9.52 3.05 -5.59
N THR A 49 -10.67 2.57 -6.09
CA THR A 49 -11.99 3.13 -5.75
C THR A 49 -12.36 2.96 -4.28
N GLU A 50 -11.74 1.99 -3.59
CA GLU A 50 -11.96 1.70 -2.18
C GLU A 50 -10.90 2.35 -1.28
N VAL A 51 -9.84 2.91 -1.89
CA VAL A 51 -8.72 3.55 -1.21
C VAL A 51 -9.01 5.03 -1.01
N GLY A 52 -8.93 5.49 0.24
CA GLY A 52 -9.00 6.89 0.60
C GLY A 52 -7.61 7.51 0.53
N ALA A 53 -6.97 7.68 1.70
CA ALA A 53 -5.64 8.24 1.80
C ALA A 53 -4.54 7.15 1.74
N LEU A 54 -3.46 7.45 1.03
CA LEU A 54 -2.20 6.71 1.08
C LEU A 54 -1.25 7.49 1.96
N MET A 55 -0.76 6.87 3.02
CA MET A 55 0.19 7.49 3.96
C MET A 55 1.56 6.86 3.77
N VAL A 56 2.61 7.68 3.69
CA VAL A 56 4.02 7.27 3.76
C VAL A 56 4.62 7.92 5.00
N ASP A 57 5.09 7.10 5.94
CA ASP A 57 5.69 7.56 7.20
C ASP A 57 4.82 8.58 7.96
N GLY A 58 3.50 8.40 7.88
CA GLY A 58 2.49 9.26 8.52
C GLY A 58 2.09 10.51 7.72
N VAL A 59 2.64 10.73 6.53
CA VAL A 59 2.32 11.84 5.64
C VAL A 59 1.47 11.36 4.46
N GLU A 60 0.39 12.06 4.14
CA GLU A 60 -0.44 11.71 2.99
C GLU A 60 0.28 12.02 1.67
N VAL A 61 0.25 11.07 0.74
CA VAL A 61 0.88 11.16 -0.58
C VAL A 61 -0.11 10.81 -1.69
N PRO A 62 0.08 11.31 -2.92
CA PRO A 62 -0.75 10.90 -4.04
C PRO A 62 -0.45 9.44 -4.45
N ALA A 63 -1.42 8.79 -5.12
CA ALA A 63 -1.23 7.45 -5.70
C ALA A 63 -0.12 7.37 -6.77
N SER A 64 0.35 8.52 -7.26
CA SER A 64 1.51 8.64 -8.16
C SER A 64 2.86 8.62 -7.45
N HIS A 65 2.91 8.60 -6.11
CA HIS A 65 4.16 8.43 -5.35
C HIS A 65 4.86 7.13 -5.72
N ILE A 66 6.16 7.17 -6.01
CA ILE A 66 6.97 5.98 -6.25
C ILE A 66 7.64 5.61 -4.92
N PRO A 67 7.33 4.45 -4.33
CA PRO A 67 7.83 4.07 -3.03
C PRO A 67 9.36 3.84 -3.03
N ALA A 68 10.02 4.39 -2.02
CA ALA A 68 11.42 4.19 -1.73
C ALA A 68 11.65 3.06 -0.72
N ALA A 69 12.86 2.51 -0.71
CA ALA A 69 13.22 1.44 0.21
C ALA A 69 13.14 1.91 1.68
N GLY A 70 12.49 1.11 2.53
CA GLY A 70 12.34 1.37 3.96
C GLY A 70 11.14 2.23 4.34
N GLU A 71 10.38 2.75 3.38
CA GLU A 71 9.15 3.50 3.67
C GLU A 71 8.08 2.61 4.31
N THR A 72 7.35 3.19 5.27
CA THR A 72 6.16 2.57 5.85
C THR A 72 4.91 3.17 5.22
N VAL A 73 4.11 2.32 4.57
CA VAL A 73 2.90 2.69 3.85
C VAL A 73 1.67 2.24 4.64
N SER A 74 0.72 3.14 4.85
CA SER A 74 -0.62 2.80 5.35
C SER A 74 -1.68 3.14 4.31
N VAL A 75 -2.48 2.15 3.93
CA VAL A 75 -3.57 2.28 2.97
C VAL A 75 -4.88 2.44 3.73
N ARG A 76 -5.48 3.63 3.70
CA ARG A 76 -6.77 3.91 4.34
C ARG A 76 -7.92 3.60 3.39
N THR A 77 -9.06 3.20 3.94
CA THR A 77 -10.30 3.08 3.16
C THR A 77 -10.89 4.47 2.87
N VAL A 78 -11.71 4.58 1.84
CA VAL A 78 -12.50 5.79 1.57
C VAL A 78 -13.39 6.13 2.79
N PRO A 79 -13.47 7.40 3.21
CA PRO A 79 -14.41 7.82 4.24
C PRO A 79 -15.84 7.64 3.73
N ARG A 80 -16.75 7.18 4.61
CA ARG A 80 -18.17 6.96 4.32
C ARG A 80 -19.01 8.19 4.63
#